data_AF-A0A397FH75-F1
#
_entry.id   AF-A0A397FH75-F1
#
_cell.length_a   1.000
_cell.length_b   1.000
_cell.length_c   1.000
_cell.angle_alpha   90.00
_cell.angle_beta   90.00
_cell.angle_gamma   90.00
#
_symmetry.space_group_name_H-M   'P 1'
#
loop_
_entity.id
_entity.type
_entity.pdbx_description
1 polymer ?
#
loop_
_entity_poly.entity_id
_entity_poly.type
_entity_poly.pdbx_seq_one_letter_code
_entity_poly.pdbx_strand_id
1 'polypeptide(L)'
;EHMELLMEQRKLDDKATGGPNVVYVGMSLSDTIRHLCMDAAREPKSLQVAAAIAKKFKVPEKRFYRVKIKALAETLQWDTLHKKAPPCGFKAFAIACLHQGEKGQAESYASRITQPDEKFDTLVHLQMWTAALDMAVKLKDPDKLSSVRNNCPLPDIHAQIDHAAQQLGFI
;
A
#
# COMPACT_ATOMS: atom_id res chain seq x y z
N GLU A 1 18.04 23.36 7.02
CA GLU A 1 17.45 22.11 6.49
C GLU A 1 18.02 21.72 5.12
N HIS A 2 17.95 22.56 4.08
CA HIS A 2 18.46 22.19 2.74
C HIS A 2 19.97 21.85 2.71
N MET A 3 20.83 22.71 3.28
CA MET A 3 22.28 22.43 3.35
C MET A 3 22.61 21.13 4.11
N GLU A 4 21.84 20.83 5.15
CA GLU A 4 22.03 19.62 5.95
C GLU A 4 21.63 18.36 5.18
N LEU A 5 20.56 18.43 4.38
CA LEU A 5 20.18 17.34 3.48
C LEU A 5 21.27 17.05 2.46
N LEU A 6 21.85 18.10 1.85
CA LEU A 6 22.96 17.93 0.90
C LEU A 6 24.18 17.27 1.55
N MET A 7 24.50 17.61 2.81
CA MET A 7 25.59 16.97 3.56
C MET A 7 25.32 15.49 3.82
N GLU A 8 24.09 15.12 4.18
CA GLU A 8 23.74 13.70 4.36
C GLU A 8 23.76 12.94 3.03
N GLN A 9 23.22 13.53 1.96
CA GLN A 9 23.23 12.93 0.62
C GLN A 9 24.67 12.67 0.12
N ARG A 10 25.60 13.61 0.36
CA ARG A 10 27.01 13.41 0.01
C ARG A 10 27.63 12.21 0.74
N LYS A 11 27.32 12.03 2.03
CA LYS A 11 27.77 10.84 2.77
C LYS A 11 27.18 9.54 2.21
N LEU A 12 25.99 9.57 1.63
CA LEU A 12 25.40 8.39 0.97
C LEU A 12 26.11 8.05 -0.33
N ASP A 13 26.40 9.08 -1.13
CA ASP A 13 27.17 8.95 -2.38
C ASP A 13 28.57 8.38 -2.10
N ASP A 14 29.26 8.89 -1.09
CA ASP A 14 30.61 8.44 -0.70
C ASP A 14 30.64 6.98 -0.20
N LYS A 15 29.55 6.52 0.42
CA LYS A 15 29.46 5.17 1.02
C LYS A 15 29.03 4.08 0.04
N ALA A 16 28.91 4.39 -1.25
CA ALA A 16 28.34 3.48 -2.27
C ALA A 16 27.00 2.87 -1.82
N THR A 17 26.22 3.60 -1.00
CA THR A 17 24.91 3.14 -0.52
C THR A 17 23.85 3.23 -1.61
N GLY A 18 24.23 3.79 -2.77
CA GLY A 18 23.48 3.76 -4.02
C GLY A 18 23.84 2.53 -4.85
N GLY A 19 22.87 1.98 -5.58
CA GLY A 19 23.19 1.09 -6.69
C GLY A 19 24.15 1.72 -7.71
N PRO A 20 24.66 0.94 -8.68
CA PRO A 20 25.44 1.50 -9.77
C PRO A 20 24.66 2.65 -10.42
N ASN A 21 25.22 3.86 -10.38
CA ASN A 21 24.71 5.12 -10.94
C ASN A 21 23.64 5.89 -10.14
N VAL A 22 23.37 5.58 -8.87
CA VAL A 22 22.49 6.44 -8.05
C VAL A 22 23.30 7.59 -7.45
N VAL A 23 22.89 8.83 -7.74
CA VAL A 23 23.44 10.06 -7.14
C VAL A 23 22.36 10.69 -6.28
N TYR A 24 22.58 10.72 -4.96
CA TYR A 24 21.64 11.24 -3.99
C TYR A 24 21.66 12.76 -3.89
N VAL A 25 22.84 13.38 -4.08
CA VAL A 25 22.98 14.84 -3.97
C VAL A 25 22.06 15.56 -4.94
N GLY A 26 21.25 16.48 -4.40
CA GLY A 26 20.31 17.29 -5.17
C GLY A 26 18.90 16.71 -5.28
N MET A 27 18.68 15.47 -4.83
CA MET A 27 17.33 14.91 -4.72
C MET A 27 16.51 15.64 -3.65
N SER A 28 15.18 15.61 -3.79
CA SER A 28 14.31 16.00 -2.69
C SER A 28 14.45 15.01 -1.51
N LEU A 29 14.12 15.43 -0.29
CA LEU A 29 14.10 14.53 0.88
C LEU A 29 13.24 13.28 0.64
N SER A 30 12.11 13.44 -0.06
CA SER A 30 11.21 12.32 -0.37
C SER A 30 11.85 11.36 -1.37
N ASP A 31 12.55 11.89 -2.38
CA ASP A 31 13.23 11.06 -3.38
C ASP A 31 14.45 10.36 -2.80
N THR A 32 15.21 11.01 -1.91
CA THR A 32 16.30 10.36 -1.16
C THR A 32 15.78 9.17 -0.35
N ILE A 33 14.69 9.35 0.41
CA ILE A 33 14.07 8.26 1.18
C ILE A 33 13.57 7.15 0.26
N ARG A 34 12.94 7.51 -0.87
CA ARG A 34 12.44 6.57 -1.87
C ARG A 34 13.56 5.70 -2.43
N HIS A 35 14.65 6.29 -2.90
CA HIS A 35 15.79 5.56 -3.47
C HIS A 35 16.46 4.65 -2.44
N LEU A 36 16.64 5.11 -1.20
CA LEU A 36 17.16 4.25 -0.12
C LEU A 36 16.24 3.04 0.17
N CYS A 37 14.92 3.22 0.06
CA CYS A 37 13.99 2.11 0.19
C CYS A 37 14.08 1.14 -1.01
N MET A 38 14.28 1.65 -2.22
CA MET A 38 14.49 0.81 -3.42
C MET A 38 15.82 0.03 -3.35
N ASP A 39 16.88 0.66 -2.84
CA ASP A 39 18.21 0.04 -2.70
C ASP A 39 18.25 -1.08 -1.66
N ALA A 40 17.24 -1.17 -0.80
CA ALA A 40 17.10 -2.25 0.17
C ALA A 40 17.09 -3.67 -0.44
N ALA A 41 16.76 -3.79 -1.73
CA ALA A 41 16.81 -5.04 -2.46
C ALA A 41 18.23 -5.60 -2.56
N ARG A 42 19.24 -4.72 -2.55
CA ARG A 42 20.67 -5.06 -2.65
C ARG A 42 21.40 -4.84 -1.34
N GLU A 43 21.07 -3.77 -0.63
CA GLU A 43 21.67 -3.39 0.65
C GLU A 43 20.58 -3.26 1.72
N PRO A 44 20.23 -4.33 2.45
CA PRO A 44 19.14 -4.32 3.42
C PRO A 44 19.25 -3.23 4.50
N LYS A 45 20.47 -2.76 4.80
CA LYS A 45 20.71 -1.66 5.75
C LYS A 45 20.17 -0.32 5.24
N SER A 46 19.94 -0.14 3.94
CA SER A 46 19.40 1.09 3.36
C SER A 46 18.02 1.46 3.92
N LEU A 47 17.21 0.49 4.38
CA LEU A 47 15.97 0.78 5.10
C LEU A 47 16.19 1.47 6.45
N GLN A 48 17.25 1.09 7.18
CA GLN A 48 17.61 1.73 8.45
C GLN A 48 18.12 3.15 8.21
N VAL A 49 18.89 3.34 7.13
CA VAL A 49 19.36 4.66 6.69
C VAL A 49 18.18 5.55 6.30
N ALA A 50 17.21 5.03 5.53
CA ALA A 50 16.00 5.74 5.17
C ALA A 50 15.21 6.18 6.41
N ALA A 51 15.07 5.30 7.40
CA ALA A 51 14.39 5.63 8.67
C ALA A 51 15.16 6.67 9.49
N ALA A 52 16.50 6.61 9.51
CA ALA A 52 17.33 7.59 10.20
C ALA A 52 17.22 8.99 9.56
N ILE A 53 17.24 9.07 8.23
CA ILE A 53 17.02 10.32 7.49
C ILE A 53 15.62 10.86 7.75
N ALA A 54 14.58 10.02 7.63
CA ALA A 54 13.20 10.42 7.92
C ALA A 54 13.06 10.99 9.34
N LYS A 55 13.67 10.35 10.34
CA LYS A 55 13.68 10.82 11.73
C LYS A 55 14.43 12.15 11.88
N LYS A 56 15.62 12.27 11.27
CA LYS A 56 16.46 13.47 11.34
C LYS A 56 15.76 14.70 10.79
N PHE A 57 15.06 14.56 9.66
CA PHE A 57 14.30 15.63 9.02
C PHE A 57 12.83 15.70 9.48
N LYS A 58 12.48 15.03 10.59
CA LYS A 58 11.15 15.06 11.21
C LYS A 58 10.01 14.75 10.22
N VAL A 59 10.25 13.83 9.29
CA VAL A 59 9.25 13.39 8.32
C VAL A 59 8.11 12.70 9.10
N PRO A 60 6.85 13.14 8.91
CA PRO A 60 5.73 12.47 9.55
C PRO A 60 5.69 10.99 9.21
N GLU A 61 5.48 10.13 10.21
CA GLU A 61 5.59 8.69 10.06
C GLU A 61 4.68 8.14 8.93
N LYS A 62 3.44 8.63 8.85
CA LYS A 62 2.50 8.28 7.77
C LYS A 62 3.03 8.65 6.37
N ARG A 63 3.78 9.76 6.24
CA ARG A 63 4.41 10.17 4.96
C ARG A 63 5.57 9.23 4.62
N PHE A 64 6.42 8.92 5.60
CA PHE A 64 7.51 7.97 5.42
C PHE A 64 7.01 6.60 4.95
N TYR A 65 5.99 6.05 5.61
CA TYR A 65 5.42 4.76 5.21
C TYR A 65 4.82 4.76 3.81
N ARG A 66 4.14 5.84 3.38
CA ARG A 66 3.64 5.96 2.00
C ARG A 66 4.77 5.89 0.97
N VAL A 67 5.87 6.60 1.20
CA VAL A 67 7.05 6.57 0.32
C VAL A 67 7.69 5.18 0.32
N LYS A 68 7.88 4.59 1.50
CA LYS A 68 8.45 3.25 1.68
C LYS A 68 7.63 2.17 0.98
N ILE A 69 6.31 2.13 1.18
CA ILE A 69 5.42 1.12 0.57
C ILE A 69 5.50 1.19 -0.94
N LYS A 70 5.41 2.40 -1.51
CA LYS A 70 5.48 2.61 -2.96
C LYS A 70 6.83 2.14 -3.52
N ALA A 71 7.94 2.54 -2.88
CA ALA A 71 9.29 2.15 -3.28
C ALA A 71 9.52 0.63 -3.24
N LEU A 72 9.11 -0.02 -2.14
CA LEU A 72 9.26 -1.46 -1.97
C LEU A 72 8.38 -2.26 -2.93
N ALA A 73 7.15 -1.79 -3.19
CA ALA A 73 6.25 -2.44 -4.14
C ALA A 73 6.81 -2.36 -5.57
N GLU A 74 7.26 -1.20 -6.03
CA GLU A 74 7.83 -1.02 -7.37
C GLU A 74 9.11 -1.83 -7.63
N THR A 75 9.82 -2.20 -6.56
CA THR A 75 11.02 -3.05 -6.62
C THR A 75 10.72 -4.50 -6.23
N LEU A 76 9.44 -4.87 -6.12
CA LEU A 76 8.96 -6.22 -5.82
C LEU A 76 9.56 -6.83 -4.53
N GLN A 77 9.94 -5.98 -3.57
CA GLN A 77 10.57 -6.41 -2.33
C GLN A 77 9.55 -6.89 -1.29
N TRP A 78 8.71 -7.85 -1.67
CA TRP A 78 7.53 -8.27 -0.90
C TRP A 78 7.85 -8.79 0.50
N ASP A 79 8.99 -9.47 0.68
CA ASP A 79 9.43 -9.99 1.98
C ASP A 79 9.77 -8.89 2.99
N THR A 80 10.27 -7.75 2.47
CA THR A 80 10.60 -6.57 3.27
C THR A 80 9.38 -5.68 3.52
N LEU A 81 8.34 -5.86 2.70
CA LEU A 81 7.06 -5.18 2.84
C LEU A 81 6.43 -5.63 4.17
N HIS A 82 6.12 -4.65 5.01
CA HIS A 82 5.96 -4.84 6.45
C HIS A 82 4.88 -5.87 6.81
N LYS A 83 5.26 -6.89 7.61
CA LYS A 83 4.34 -7.92 8.11
C LYS A 83 3.49 -7.45 9.31
N LYS A 84 3.87 -6.37 10.00
CA LYS A 84 3.20 -5.83 11.20
C LYS A 84 2.37 -4.59 10.86
N ALA A 85 1.36 -4.32 11.70
CA ALA A 85 0.39 -3.23 11.51
C ALA A 85 1.08 -1.86 11.34
N PRO A 86 1.08 -1.27 10.14
CA PRO A 86 1.74 -0.01 9.86
C PRO A 86 0.86 1.18 10.30
N PRO A 87 1.45 2.35 10.61
CA PRO A 87 0.69 3.56 10.99
C PRO A 87 -0.34 4.03 9.95
N CYS A 88 -0.19 3.61 8.70
CA CYS A 88 -1.10 3.93 7.60
C CYS A 88 -2.17 2.87 7.32
N GLY A 89 -2.23 1.79 8.11
CA GLY A 89 -3.11 0.64 7.84
C GLY A 89 -2.67 -0.21 6.65
N PHE A 90 -3.35 -1.34 6.44
CA PHE A 90 -3.02 -2.31 5.39
C PHE A 90 -3.59 -1.95 4.01
N LYS A 91 -4.56 -1.03 3.91
CA LYS A 91 -5.13 -0.58 2.63
C LYS A 91 -4.07 -0.07 1.66
N ALA A 92 -3.12 0.73 2.16
CA ALA A 92 -2.03 1.27 1.34
C ALA A 92 -1.12 0.16 0.76
N PHE A 93 -0.94 -0.94 1.49
CA PHE A 93 -0.16 -2.09 1.05
C PHE A 93 -0.91 -2.86 -0.04
N ALA A 94 -2.19 -3.14 0.21
CA ALA A 94 -3.04 -3.86 -0.74
C ALA A 94 -3.10 -3.17 -2.10
N ILE A 95 -3.33 -1.85 -2.11
CA ILE A 95 -3.35 -1.04 -3.34
C ILE A 95 -1.99 -1.05 -4.05
N ALA A 96 -0.89 -0.91 -3.31
CA ALA A 96 0.45 -0.91 -3.89
C ALA A 96 0.80 -2.25 -4.54
N CYS A 97 0.44 -3.38 -3.91
CA CYS A 97 0.63 -4.71 -4.49
C CYS A 97 -0.20 -4.88 -5.77
N LEU A 98 -1.47 -4.46 -5.77
CA LEU A 98 -2.32 -4.56 -6.95
C LEU A 98 -1.76 -3.76 -8.13
N HIS A 99 -1.26 -2.54 -7.89
CA HIS A 99 -0.65 -1.72 -8.94
C HIS A 99 0.56 -2.39 -9.61
N GLN A 100 1.20 -3.36 -8.95
CA GLN A 100 2.31 -4.13 -9.51
C GLN A 100 1.87 -5.51 -10.03
N GLY A 101 0.56 -5.79 -10.10
CA GLY A 101 0.02 -7.06 -10.57
C GLY A 101 0.04 -8.20 -9.55
N GLU A 102 0.51 -7.96 -8.33
CA GLU A 102 0.66 -8.98 -7.28
C GLU A 102 -0.64 -9.18 -6.50
N LYS A 103 -1.62 -9.81 -7.17
CA LYS A 103 -2.96 -10.05 -6.61
C LYS A 103 -2.92 -10.82 -5.30
N GLY A 104 -2.15 -11.90 -5.20
CA GLY A 104 -2.09 -12.71 -3.97
C GLY A 104 -1.58 -11.93 -2.75
N GLN A 105 -0.61 -11.03 -2.94
CA GLN A 105 -0.16 -10.14 -1.87
C GLN A 105 -1.23 -9.11 -1.51
N ALA A 106 -1.88 -8.51 -2.51
CA ALA A 106 -2.95 -7.55 -2.30
C ALA A 106 -4.10 -8.15 -1.46
N GLU A 107 -4.52 -9.36 -1.79
CA GLU A 107 -5.53 -10.13 -1.06
C GLU A 107 -5.07 -10.44 0.37
N SER A 108 -3.81 -10.86 0.55
CA SER A 108 -3.25 -11.13 1.89
C SER A 108 -3.30 -9.88 2.78
N TYR A 109 -3.00 -8.70 2.25
CA TYR A 109 -3.09 -7.45 3.01
C TYR A 109 -4.54 -7.01 3.26
N ALA A 110 -5.42 -7.12 2.26
CA ALA A 110 -6.84 -6.80 2.43
C ALA A 110 -7.50 -7.66 3.52
N SER A 111 -7.11 -8.93 3.63
CA SER A 111 -7.62 -9.84 4.67
C SER A 111 -7.34 -9.35 6.10
N ARG A 112 -6.24 -8.61 6.29
CA ARG A 112 -5.77 -8.09 7.59
C ARG A 112 -6.40 -6.75 7.98
N ILE A 113 -7.16 -6.11 7.10
CA ILE A 113 -7.92 -4.91 7.45
C ILE A 113 -9.05 -5.31 8.40
N THR A 114 -9.10 -4.67 9.56
CA THR A 114 -10.08 -4.97 10.63
C THR A 114 -11.28 -4.04 10.59
N GLN A 115 -11.10 -2.80 10.16
CA GLN A 115 -12.20 -1.84 10.04
C GLN A 115 -13.12 -2.24 8.88
N PRO A 116 -14.42 -2.50 9.13
CA PRO A 116 -15.31 -3.03 8.10
C PRO A 116 -15.40 -2.15 6.86
N ASP A 117 -15.64 -0.85 7.02
CA ASP A 117 -15.79 0.05 5.87
C ASP A 117 -14.50 0.17 5.06
N GLU A 118 -13.35 0.30 5.73
CA GLU A 118 -12.05 0.34 5.04
C GLU A 118 -11.77 -0.96 4.29
N LYS A 119 -12.15 -2.11 4.87
CA LYS A 119 -11.97 -3.42 4.24
C LYS A 119 -12.87 -3.54 3.01
N PHE A 120 -14.15 -3.21 3.13
CA PHE A 120 -15.09 -3.23 2.01
C PHE A 120 -14.60 -2.36 0.84
N ASP A 121 -14.25 -1.10 1.11
CA ASP A 121 -13.71 -0.18 0.10
C ASP A 121 -12.46 -0.75 -0.57
N THR A 122 -11.60 -1.41 0.21
CA THR A 122 -10.39 -2.04 -0.33
C THR A 122 -10.75 -3.21 -1.22
N LEU A 123 -11.67 -4.09 -0.82
CA LEU A 123 -12.11 -5.24 -1.63
C LEU A 123 -12.72 -4.78 -2.97
N VAL A 124 -13.55 -3.74 -2.95
CA VAL A 124 -14.12 -3.12 -4.16
C VAL A 124 -13.01 -2.57 -5.06
N HIS A 125 -12.06 -1.82 -4.49
CA HIS A 125 -10.92 -1.28 -5.25
C HIS A 125 -10.03 -2.38 -5.84
N LEU A 126 -9.88 -3.50 -5.13
CA LEU A 126 -9.17 -4.68 -5.60
C LEU A 126 -9.98 -5.54 -6.59
N GLN A 127 -11.22 -5.15 -6.90
CA GLN A 127 -12.14 -5.91 -7.74
C GLN A 127 -12.40 -7.33 -7.22
N MET A 128 -12.29 -7.53 -5.90
CA MET A 128 -12.58 -8.78 -5.23
C MET A 128 -14.10 -8.90 -4.98
N TRP A 129 -14.86 -8.98 -6.07
CA TRP A 129 -16.32 -8.81 -6.04
C TRP A 129 -17.05 -9.81 -5.17
N THR A 130 -16.66 -11.09 -5.19
CA THR A 130 -17.26 -12.12 -4.32
C THR A 130 -17.04 -11.80 -2.85
N ALA A 131 -15.82 -11.45 -2.45
CA ALA A 131 -15.52 -11.10 -1.07
C ALA A 131 -16.21 -9.79 -0.63
N ALA A 132 -16.32 -8.81 -1.53
CA ALA A 132 -17.04 -7.56 -1.27
C ALA A 132 -18.54 -7.81 -1.10
N LEU A 133 -19.13 -8.67 -1.94
CA LEU A 133 -20.52 -9.10 -1.84
C LEU A 133 -20.79 -9.82 -0.51
N ASP A 134 -20.00 -10.84 -0.18
CA ASP A 134 -20.13 -11.60 1.07
C ASP A 134 -20.10 -10.67 2.28
N MET A 135 -19.24 -9.65 2.23
CA MET A 135 -19.14 -8.65 3.27
C MET A 135 -20.38 -7.75 3.36
N ALA A 136 -20.91 -7.27 2.23
CA ALA A 136 -22.14 -6.48 2.19
C ALA A 136 -23.34 -7.27 2.73
N VAL A 137 -23.47 -8.55 2.35
CA VAL A 137 -24.51 -9.46 2.85
C VAL A 137 -24.37 -9.69 4.35
N LYS A 138 -23.15 -9.98 4.83
CA LYS A 138 -22.88 -10.19 6.26
C LYS A 138 -23.21 -8.96 7.10
N LEU A 139 -22.91 -7.77 6.58
CA LEU A 139 -23.21 -6.50 7.23
C LEU A 139 -24.70 -6.12 7.12
N LYS A 140 -25.47 -6.80 6.26
CA LYS A 140 -26.85 -6.46 5.91
C LYS A 140 -26.97 -4.99 5.50
N ASP A 141 -26.05 -4.55 4.65
CA ASP A 141 -25.89 -3.16 4.26
C ASP A 141 -26.33 -2.98 2.80
N PRO A 142 -27.50 -2.38 2.55
CA PRO A 142 -28.04 -2.21 1.20
C PRO A 142 -27.19 -1.25 0.35
N ASP A 143 -26.59 -0.22 0.96
CA ASP A 143 -25.75 0.75 0.24
C ASP A 143 -24.47 0.07 -0.27
N LYS A 144 -23.87 -0.80 0.54
CA LYS A 144 -22.73 -1.63 0.11
C LYS A 144 -23.13 -2.62 -0.99
N LEU A 145 -24.30 -3.26 -0.91
CA LEU A 145 -24.78 -4.11 -2.01
C LEU A 145 -24.94 -3.34 -3.31
N SER A 146 -25.56 -2.15 -3.27
CA SER A 146 -25.68 -1.26 -4.41
C SER A 146 -24.31 -0.82 -4.95
N SER A 147 -23.35 -0.54 -4.06
CA SER A 147 -21.98 -0.20 -4.44
C SER A 147 -21.31 -1.34 -5.22
N VAL A 148 -21.42 -2.60 -4.76
CA VAL A 148 -20.90 -3.75 -5.52
C VAL A 148 -21.60 -3.85 -6.88
N ARG A 149 -22.93 -3.72 -6.91
CA ARG A 149 -23.71 -3.81 -8.16
C ARG A 149 -23.26 -2.78 -9.20
N ASN A 150 -23.08 -1.54 -8.78
CA ASN A 150 -22.75 -0.43 -9.67
C ASN A 150 -21.32 -0.49 -10.22
N ASN A 151 -20.39 -1.11 -9.48
CA ASN A 151 -18.97 -1.17 -9.85
C ASN A 151 -18.55 -2.51 -10.47
N CYS A 152 -19.26 -3.60 -10.18
CA CYS A 152 -18.93 -4.92 -10.69
C CYS A 152 -19.45 -5.07 -12.13
N PRO A 153 -18.63 -5.50 -13.10
CA PRO A 153 -19.10 -5.75 -14.47
C PRO A 153 -19.61 -7.20 -14.69
N LEU A 154 -19.55 -8.07 -13.68
CA LEU A 154 -19.77 -9.51 -13.84
C LEU A 154 -21.26 -9.88 -13.66
N PRO A 155 -21.93 -10.45 -14.68
CA PRO A 155 -23.35 -10.81 -14.60
C PRO A 155 -23.68 -11.81 -13.49
N ASP A 156 -22.81 -12.79 -13.26
CA ASP A 156 -23.02 -13.81 -12.21
C ASP A 156 -23.04 -13.19 -10.81
N ILE A 157 -22.25 -12.14 -10.58
CA ILE A 157 -22.24 -11.42 -9.30
C ILE A 157 -23.51 -10.57 -9.18
N HIS A 158 -24.01 -9.96 -10.26
CA HIS A 158 -25.27 -9.22 -10.25
C HIS A 158 -26.46 -10.11 -9.89
N ALA A 159 -26.52 -11.33 -10.43
CA ALA A 159 -27.54 -12.30 -10.08
C ALA A 159 -27.48 -12.69 -8.59
N GLN A 160 -26.28 -12.88 -8.04
CA GLN A 160 -26.09 -13.14 -6.61
C GLN A 160 -26.51 -11.95 -5.74
N ILE A 161 -26.23 -10.72 -6.17
CA ILE A 161 -26.69 -9.51 -5.48
C ILE A 161 -28.21 -9.44 -5.44
N ASP A 162 -28.89 -9.70 -6.56
CA ASP A 162 -30.36 -9.65 -6.64
C ASP A 162 -31.00 -10.68 -5.71
N HIS A 163 -30.47 -11.91 -5.72
CA HIS A 163 -30.92 -12.95 -4.81
C HIS A 163 -30.69 -12.57 -3.34
N ALA A 164 -29.52 -12.04 -3.00
CA ALA A 164 -29.22 -11.60 -1.64
C ALA A 164 -30.11 -10.44 -1.18
N ALA A 165 -30.40 -9.48 -2.07
CA ALA A 165 -31.28 -8.35 -1.79
C ALA A 165 -32.72 -8.80 -1.48
N GLN A 166 -33.24 -9.77 -2.23
CA GLN A 166 -34.55 -10.39 -1.96
C GLN A 166 -34.57 -11.12 -0.61
N GLN A 167 -33.54 -11.93 -0.32
CA GLN A 167 -33.46 -12.67 0.94
C GLN A 167 -33.36 -11.77 2.17
N LEU A 168 -32.74 -10.60 2.03
CA LEU A 168 -32.61 -9.61 3.10
C LEU A 168 -33.81 -8.64 3.18
N GLY A 169 -34.74 -8.70 2.23
CA GLY A 169 -35.94 -7.85 2.19
C GLY A 169 -35.66 -6.40 1.79
N PHE A 170 -34.62 -6.15 0.99
CA PHE A 170 -34.31 -4.81 0.46
C PHE A 170 -35.09 -4.47 -0.80
N ILE A 171 -35.59 -5.48 -1.51
CA ILE A 171 -36.44 -5.40 -2.70
C ILE A 171 -37.51 -6.48 -2.67
#